data_AF-A0A660XVV8-F1
#
_entry.id   AF-A0A660XVV8-F1
#
_cell.length_a   1.000
_cell.length_b   1.000
_cell.length_c   1.000
_cell.angle_alpha   90.00
_cell.angle_beta   90.00
_cell.angle_gamma   90.00
#
_symmetry.space_group_name_H-M   'P 1'
#
loop_
_entity.id
_entity.type
_entity.pdbx_description
1 polymer ?
#
loop_
_entity_poly.entity_id
_entity_poly.type
_entity_poly.pdbx_seq_one_letter_code
_entity_poly.pdbx_strand_id
1 'polypeptide(L)'
;MRLDPECSFECYEEAGFLYDATLGYNDRAGYRAGISFPFRPYDPGRGKAVDLVELPLGVQDVAVECEGTSEKGILKLAERVRECGGMLSLLWHQSAFHRSPLYEAILRWAKECGAWVATGREIASWWRARGQVEVRACWTPPHLRVRLSGAPRGLVLSVSLPGGKDEFLPALPGRYEVKGGTVDIEEMKYV
;
A
#
# COMPACT_ATOMS: atom_id res chain seq x y z
N MET A 1 21.88 10.40 4.14
CA MET A 1 21.19 11.34 3.24
C MET A 1 19.84 11.66 3.87
N ARG A 2 19.42 12.94 3.90
CA ARG A 2 18.12 13.34 4.46
C ARG A 2 17.25 13.79 3.30
N LEU A 3 16.04 13.27 3.20
CA LEU A 3 15.07 13.68 2.19
C LEU A 3 14.74 15.17 2.37
N ASP A 4 14.91 15.93 1.31
CA ASP A 4 14.40 17.28 1.17
C ASP A 4 13.25 17.28 0.15
N PRO A 5 11.98 17.39 0.58
CA PRO A 5 10.83 17.35 -0.30
C PRO A 5 10.83 18.42 -1.39
N GLU A 6 11.56 19.53 -1.22
CA GLU A 6 11.58 20.62 -2.20
C GLU A 6 12.43 20.31 -3.43
N CYS A 7 13.42 19.43 -3.33
CA CYS A 7 14.34 19.14 -4.44
C CYS A 7 14.61 17.65 -4.68
N SER A 8 14.56 16.82 -3.65
CA SER A 8 15.01 15.41 -3.74
C SER A 8 14.14 14.61 -4.71
N PHE A 9 12.82 14.78 -4.66
CA PHE A 9 11.91 14.04 -5.54
C PHE A 9 12.10 14.39 -7.02
N GLU A 10 12.36 15.65 -7.34
CA GLU A 10 12.69 16.07 -8.71
C GLU A 10 14.00 15.44 -9.17
N CYS A 11 15.05 15.48 -8.36
CA CYS A 11 16.33 14.84 -8.68
C CYS A 11 16.17 13.33 -8.94
N TYR A 12 15.34 12.65 -8.14
CA TYR A 12 15.08 11.22 -8.31
C TYR A 12 14.27 10.92 -9.58
N GLU A 13 13.28 11.77 -9.91
CA GLU A 13 12.52 11.67 -11.16
C GLU A 13 13.45 11.85 -12.38
N GLU A 14 14.29 12.88 -12.37
CA GLU A 14 15.25 13.16 -13.44
C GLU A 14 16.30 12.05 -13.59
N ALA A 15 16.69 11.41 -12.47
CA ALA A 15 17.56 10.24 -12.48
C ALA A 15 16.87 8.95 -12.97
N GLY A 16 15.56 8.98 -13.22
CA GLY A 16 14.78 7.84 -13.70
C GLY A 16 14.50 6.79 -12.63
N PHE A 17 14.46 7.17 -11.36
CA PHE A 17 14.10 6.25 -10.28
C PHE A 17 12.63 5.84 -10.36
N LEU A 18 12.38 4.55 -10.15
CA LEU A 18 11.02 4.01 -10.12
C LEU A 18 10.28 4.43 -8.84
N TYR A 19 11.01 4.41 -7.71
CA TYR A 19 10.47 4.68 -6.39
C TYR A 19 11.52 5.29 -5.46
N ASP A 20 11.05 5.97 -4.42
CA ASP A 20 11.81 6.34 -3.20
C ASP A 20 11.18 5.65 -1.98
N ALA A 21 11.98 5.41 -0.94
CA ALA A 21 11.54 4.81 0.32
C ALA A 21 12.18 5.52 1.52
N THR A 22 12.55 6.80 1.34
CA THR A 22 13.29 7.57 2.33
C THR A 22 12.36 8.30 3.31
N LEU A 23 11.08 8.51 2.96
CA LEU A 23 10.17 9.28 3.80
C LEU A 23 9.73 8.48 5.04
N GLY A 24 10.44 8.69 6.15
CA GLY A 24 10.16 8.08 7.44
C GLY A 24 10.60 8.93 8.64
N TYR A 25 10.42 8.38 9.82
CA TYR A 25 10.96 8.91 11.06
C TYR A 25 12.24 8.16 11.45
N ASN A 26 13.23 8.90 11.95
CA ASN A 26 14.47 8.31 12.47
C ASN A 26 14.43 8.10 13.99
N ASP A 27 13.38 8.58 14.66
CA ASP A 27 13.24 8.66 16.12
C ASP A 27 12.01 7.93 16.67
N ARG A 28 11.14 7.40 15.81
CA ARG A 28 9.92 6.66 16.18
C ARG A 28 9.42 5.74 15.07
N ALA A 29 8.66 4.72 15.42
CA ALA A 29 7.95 3.90 14.43
C ALA A 29 6.67 4.59 13.92
N GLY A 30 6.35 4.36 12.65
CA GLY A 30 5.16 4.88 11.97
C GLY A 30 5.48 5.71 10.74
N TYR A 31 4.44 6.24 10.10
CA TYR A 31 4.53 6.90 8.79
C TYR A 31 4.58 8.41 8.91
N ARG A 32 5.65 9.02 8.37
CA ARG A 32 5.81 10.48 8.36
C ARG A 32 4.77 11.20 7.52
N ALA A 33 4.31 10.58 6.44
CA ALA A 33 3.23 11.11 5.59
C ALA A 33 1.82 10.84 6.15
N GLY A 34 1.70 10.13 7.28
CA GLY A 34 0.40 9.72 7.83
C GLY A 34 -0.37 8.69 7.00
N ILE A 35 0.25 8.16 5.94
CA ILE A 35 -0.33 7.17 5.02
C ILE A 35 0.57 5.94 4.93
N SER A 36 -0.02 4.75 4.97
CA SER A 36 0.66 3.45 4.85
C SER A 36 0.59 2.85 3.44
N PHE A 37 0.17 3.63 2.45
CA PHE A 37 0.06 3.21 1.05
C PHE A 37 1.16 3.87 0.22
N PRO A 38 1.64 3.20 -0.84
CA PRO A 38 2.41 3.90 -1.85
C PRO A 38 1.64 5.09 -2.42
N PHE A 39 2.32 6.18 -2.75
CA PHE A 39 1.70 7.34 -3.37
C PHE A 39 2.68 8.03 -4.31
N ARG A 40 2.20 9.01 -5.08
CA ARG A 40 3.07 9.88 -5.89
C ARG A 40 3.17 11.22 -5.18
N PRO A 41 4.36 11.66 -4.75
CA PRO A 41 4.54 12.99 -4.19
C PRO A 41 4.00 14.05 -5.15
N TYR A 42 3.34 15.06 -4.59
CA TYR A 42 2.88 16.21 -5.36
C TYR A 42 3.95 17.29 -5.35
N ASP A 43 4.29 17.77 -6.54
CA ASP A 43 5.23 18.86 -6.74
C ASP A 43 4.42 20.16 -6.95
N PRO A 44 4.41 21.07 -5.96
CA PRO A 44 3.66 22.32 -6.07
C PRO A 44 4.29 23.30 -7.05
N GLY A 45 5.60 23.21 -7.33
CA GLY A 45 6.29 24.07 -8.28
C GLY A 45 5.89 23.77 -9.72
N ARG A 46 5.71 22.48 -10.06
CA ARG A 46 5.26 22.02 -11.39
C ARG A 46 3.75 21.80 -11.49
N GLY A 47 3.03 21.88 -10.38
CA GLY A 47 1.57 21.73 -10.33
C GLY A 47 1.08 20.32 -10.71
N LYS A 48 1.90 19.29 -10.46
CA LYS A 48 1.58 17.90 -10.83
C LYS A 48 2.25 16.90 -9.90
N ALA A 49 1.80 15.65 -9.94
CA ALA A 49 2.50 14.56 -9.25
C ALA A 49 3.82 14.21 -9.97
N VAL A 50 4.86 13.94 -9.19
CA VAL A 50 6.16 13.45 -9.68
C VAL A 50 5.98 12.04 -10.26
N ASP A 51 6.73 11.69 -11.32
CA ASP A 51 6.83 10.33 -11.87
C ASP A 51 7.75 9.41 -11.07
N LEU A 52 7.52 9.43 -9.77
CA LEU A 52 8.19 8.62 -8.76
C LEU A 52 7.12 8.10 -7.79
N VAL A 53 7.25 6.83 -7.38
CA VAL A 53 6.38 6.27 -6.33
C VAL A 53 7.10 6.38 -4.99
N GLU A 54 6.52 7.06 -4.02
CA GLU A 54 6.99 7.00 -2.64
C GLU A 54 6.45 5.74 -1.95
N LEU A 55 7.34 4.97 -1.33
CA LEU A 55 7.06 3.83 -0.48
C LEU A 55 7.29 4.24 0.98
N PRO A 56 6.25 4.72 1.69
CA PRO A 56 6.45 5.35 2.99
C PRO A 56 7.07 4.37 3.99
N LEU A 57 8.13 4.81 4.68
CA LEU A 57 8.87 3.98 5.63
C LEU A 57 8.08 3.88 6.95
N GLY A 58 7.81 2.66 7.40
CA GLY A 58 6.98 2.38 8.57
C GLY A 58 7.76 2.03 9.82
N VAL A 59 8.81 1.19 9.71
CA VAL A 59 9.61 0.76 10.85
C VAL A 59 11.08 0.81 10.48
N GLN A 60 11.88 1.42 11.35
CA GLN A 60 13.33 1.46 11.24
C GLN A 60 13.94 1.00 12.56
N ASP A 61 14.94 0.12 12.50
CA ASP A 61 15.67 -0.40 13.66
C ASP A 61 16.16 0.68 14.64
N VAL A 62 16.85 1.70 14.14
CA VAL A 62 17.35 2.84 14.95
C VAL A 62 16.21 3.61 15.60
N ALA A 63 15.09 3.78 14.89
CA ALA A 63 13.93 4.50 15.40
C ALA A 63 13.23 3.72 16.53
N VAL A 64 13.14 2.40 16.38
CA VAL A 64 12.60 1.51 17.42
C VAL A 64 13.47 1.54 18.68
N GLU A 65 14.79 1.51 18.52
CA GLU A 65 15.73 1.61 19.64
C GLU A 65 15.65 2.97 20.34
N CYS A 66 15.60 4.06 19.57
CA CYS A 66 15.51 5.43 20.08
C CYS A 66 14.21 5.68 20.87
N GLU A 67 13.07 5.19 20.36
CA GLU A 67 11.77 5.35 21.01
C GLU A 67 11.56 4.36 22.17
N GLY A 68 12.31 3.25 22.18
CA GLY A 68 12.08 2.14 23.12
C GLY A 68 10.80 1.35 22.81
N THR A 69 10.40 1.29 21.54
CA THR A 69 9.13 0.67 21.15
C THR A 69 9.19 -0.84 21.28
N SER A 70 8.32 -1.39 22.14
CA SER A 70 8.21 -2.85 22.33
C SER A 70 7.77 -3.58 21.06
N GLU A 71 8.11 -4.86 20.96
CA GLU A 71 7.62 -5.77 19.90
C GLU A 71 6.09 -5.73 19.79
N LYS A 72 5.38 -5.76 20.92
CA LYS A 72 3.91 -5.64 20.96
C LYS A 72 3.42 -4.34 20.31
N GLY A 73 4.14 -3.24 20.50
CA GLY A 73 3.83 -1.94 19.87
C GLY A 73 3.96 -2.00 18.35
N ILE A 74 5.04 -2.60 17.86
CA ILE A 74 5.28 -2.76 16.41
C ILE A 74 4.28 -3.72 15.77
N LEU A 75 3.97 -4.84 16.42
CA LEU A 75 2.93 -5.75 15.92
C LEU A 75 1.54 -5.10 15.92
N LYS A 76 1.24 -4.23 16.91
CA LYS A 76 0.00 -3.43 16.89
C LYS A 76 -0.03 -2.44 15.73
N LEU A 77 1.10 -1.80 15.39
CA LEU A 77 1.21 -0.97 14.19
C LEU A 77 0.97 -1.80 12.92
N ALA A 78 1.60 -2.98 12.82
CA ALA A 78 1.45 -3.89 11.69
C ALA A 78 -0.01 -4.35 11.50
N GLU A 79 -0.70 -4.69 12.59
CA GLU A 79 -2.12 -5.02 12.61
C GLU A 79 -2.99 -3.88 12.06
N ARG A 80 -2.75 -2.62 12.49
CA ARG A 80 -3.48 -1.46 11.95
C ARG A 80 -3.24 -1.26 10.46
N VAL A 81 -2.00 -1.46 10.00
CA VAL A 81 -1.67 -1.40 8.57
C VAL A 81 -2.42 -2.48 7.80
N ARG A 82 -2.52 -3.69 8.35
CA ARG A 82 -3.29 -4.80 7.75
C ARG A 82 -4.78 -4.48 7.66
N GLU A 83 -5.37 -3.95 8.72
CA GLU A 83 -6.79 -3.55 8.75
C GLU A 83 -7.13 -2.50 7.69
N CYS A 84 -6.22 -1.55 7.44
CA CYS A 84 -6.38 -0.57 6.38
C CYS A 84 -6.04 -1.12 4.98
N GLY A 85 -5.38 -2.27 4.85
CA GLY A 85 -4.90 -2.81 3.57
C GLY A 85 -3.65 -2.12 3.01
N GLY A 86 -2.87 -1.45 3.87
CA GLY A 86 -1.62 -0.78 3.50
C GLY A 86 -0.40 -1.70 3.43
N MET A 87 0.77 -1.12 3.23
CA MET A 87 2.07 -1.79 3.27
C MET A 87 2.85 -1.42 4.54
N LEU A 88 3.67 -2.34 5.04
CA LEU A 88 4.64 -2.10 6.11
C LEU A 88 6.06 -2.20 5.54
N SER A 89 6.74 -1.07 5.42
CA SER A 89 8.16 -1.03 5.00
C SER A 89 9.08 -1.12 6.21
N LEU A 90 10.15 -1.91 6.07
CA LEU A 90 11.16 -2.14 7.10
C LEU A 90 12.52 -1.63 6.61
N LEU A 91 13.18 -0.79 7.42
CA LEU A 91 14.59 -0.43 7.25
C LEU A 91 15.39 -1.06 8.39
N TRP A 92 16.30 -1.95 8.03
CA TRP A 92 17.12 -2.68 9.00
C TRP A 92 18.59 -2.62 8.62
N HIS A 93 19.43 -2.09 9.49
CA HIS A 93 20.87 -2.06 9.28
C HIS A 93 21.48 -3.42 9.64
N GLN A 94 22.54 -3.80 8.91
CA GLN A 94 23.29 -5.05 9.16
C GLN A 94 23.79 -5.12 10.62
N SER A 95 24.20 -3.98 11.17
CA SER A 95 24.65 -3.82 12.55
C SER A 95 23.54 -3.96 13.60
N ALA A 96 22.27 -4.11 13.22
CA ALA A 96 21.18 -4.35 14.16
C ALA A 96 20.75 -5.82 14.20
N PHE A 97 21.22 -6.66 13.28
CA PHE A 97 20.77 -8.06 13.18
C PHE A 97 21.23 -8.94 14.35
N HIS A 98 22.41 -8.70 14.91
CA HIS A 98 22.86 -9.44 16.10
C HIS A 98 22.04 -9.11 17.36
N ARG A 99 21.07 -8.19 17.26
CA ARG A 99 20.25 -7.68 18.37
C ARG A 99 18.75 -7.71 18.10
N SER A 100 18.25 -8.28 17.00
CA SER A 100 16.84 -8.10 16.62
C SER A 100 16.02 -9.39 16.45
N PRO A 101 15.52 -9.97 17.57
CA PRO A 101 14.37 -10.88 17.55
C PRO A 101 13.12 -10.24 16.92
N LEU A 102 13.01 -8.91 16.98
CA LEU A 102 11.88 -8.15 16.45
C LEU A 102 11.74 -8.29 14.93
N TYR A 103 12.84 -8.22 14.19
CA TYR A 103 12.79 -8.37 12.73
C TYR A 103 12.20 -9.73 12.34
N GLU A 104 12.66 -10.81 12.98
CA GLU A 104 12.13 -12.15 12.79
C GLU A 104 10.66 -12.28 13.22
N ALA A 105 10.26 -11.64 14.33
CA ALA A 105 8.89 -11.62 14.80
C ALA A 105 7.94 -10.96 13.78
N ILE A 106 8.35 -9.83 13.19
CA ILE A 106 7.57 -9.16 12.14
C ILE A 106 7.43 -10.06 10.91
N LEU A 107 8.51 -10.71 10.47
CA LEU A 107 8.46 -11.61 9.31
C LEU A 107 7.59 -12.85 9.57
N ARG A 108 7.65 -13.41 10.77
CA ARG A 108 6.80 -14.54 11.17
C ARG A 108 5.33 -14.13 11.17
N TRP A 109 5.00 -13.01 11.80
CA TRP A 109 3.64 -12.45 11.79
C TRP A 109 3.15 -12.17 10.36
N ALA A 110 4.00 -11.60 9.50
CA ALA A 110 3.67 -11.31 8.11
C ALA A 110 3.34 -12.60 7.33
N LYS A 111 4.11 -13.67 7.56
CA LYS A 111 3.85 -15.00 6.97
C LYS A 111 2.53 -15.59 7.47
N GLU A 112 2.28 -15.53 8.78
CA GLU A 112 1.07 -16.09 9.40
C GLU A 112 -0.22 -15.41 8.93
N CYS A 113 -0.19 -14.10 8.69
CA CYS A 113 -1.34 -13.36 8.16
C CYS A 113 -1.45 -13.37 6.63
N GLY A 114 -0.58 -14.10 5.93
CA GLY A 114 -0.60 -14.22 4.48
C GLY A 114 -0.23 -12.93 3.75
N ALA A 115 0.62 -12.08 4.34
CA ALA A 115 1.06 -10.84 3.73
C ALA A 115 1.84 -11.11 2.43
N TRP A 116 1.65 -10.23 1.44
CA TRP A 116 2.51 -10.20 0.25
C TRP A 116 3.85 -9.57 0.61
N VAL A 117 4.87 -10.41 0.83
CA VAL A 117 6.25 -9.98 1.08
C VAL A 117 6.96 -9.81 -0.27
N ALA A 118 7.41 -8.60 -0.56
CA ALA A 118 7.98 -8.23 -1.86
C ALA A 118 9.07 -7.16 -1.73
N THR A 119 9.87 -7.02 -2.77
CA THR A 119 10.86 -5.94 -2.89
C THR A 119 10.18 -4.60 -3.19
N GLY A 120 10.87 -3.49 -2.90
CA GLY A 120 10.36 -2.15 -3.24
C GLY A 120 10.06 -1.98 -4.73
N ARG A 121 10.88 -2.58 -5.61
CA ARG A 121 10.65 -2.59 -7.05
C ARG A 121 9.33 -3.27 -7.43
N GLU A 122 9.04 -4.42 -6.86
CA GLU A 122 7.81 -5.18 -7.14
C GLU A 122 6.57 -4.41 -6.67
N ILE A 123 6.61 -3.84 -5.45
CA ILE A 123 5.51 -3.03 -4.91
C ILE A 123 5.27 -1.80 -5.78
N ALA A 124 6.33 -1.05 -6.12
CA ALA A 124 6.20 0.15 -6.94
C ALA A 124 5.70 -0.16 -8.36
N SER A 125 6.18 -1.24 -8.97
CA SER A 125 5.74 -1.68 -10.31
C SER A 125 4.27 -2.08 -10.29
N TRP A 126 3.86 -2.87 -9.29
CA TRP A 126 2.46 -3.26 -9.10
C TRP A 126 1.56 -2.05 -8.86
N TRP A 127 2.01 -1.09 -8.05
CA TRP A 127 1.25 0.13 -7.76
C TRP A 127 1.04 1.00 -9.00
N ARG A 128 2.07 1.15 -9.86
CA ARG A 128 1.93 1.84 -11.15
C ARG A 128 0.97 1.11 -12.07
N ALA A 129 1.12 -0.21 -12.22
CA ALA A 129 0.25 -1.03 -13.06
C ALA A 129 -1.22 -0.96 -12.60
N ARG A 130 -1.47 -0.95 -11.27
CA ARG A 130 -2.80 -0.79 -10.69
C ARG A 130 -3.50 0.50 -11.14
N GLY A 131 -2.75 1.60 -11.25
CA GLY A 131 -3.29 2.89 -11.70
C GLY A 131 -3.59 2.97 -13.19
N GLN A 132 -3.13 2.00 -13.98
CA GLN A 132 -3.31 1.93 -15.43
C GLN A 132 -4.40 0.93 -15.85
N VAL A 133 -5.07 0.29 -14.89
CA VAL A 133 -6.11 -0.70 -15.17
C VAL A 133 -7.34 0.00 -15.75
N GLU A 134 -7.75 -0.45 -16.93
CA GLU A 134 -9.01 0.00 -17.51
C GLU A 134 -10.14 -0.84 -16.93
N VAL A 135 -11.16 -0.17 -16.40
CA VAL A 135 -12.33 -0.82 -15.81
C VAL A 135 -13.55 -0.54 -16.68
N ARG A 136 -14.20 -1.61 -17.15
CA ARG A 136 -15.51 -1.54 -17.81
C ARG A 136 -16.53 -2.31 -17.00
N ALA A 137 -17.54 -1.62 -16.50
CA ALA A 137 -18.63 -2.23 -15.75
C ALA A 137 -19.91 -2.21 -16.59
N CYS A 138 -20.66 -3.32 -16.57
CA CYS A 138 -22.00 -3.43 -17.11
C CYS A 138 -22.91 -3.95 -16.00
N TRP A 139 -23.87 -3.12 -15.59
CA TRP A 139 -24.86 -3.48 -14.60
C TRP A 139 -26.17 -3.81 -15.29
N THR A 140 -26.61 -5.06 -15.15
CA THR A 140 -27.90 -5.56 -15.61
C THR A 140 -28.55 -6.23 -14.42
N PRO A 141 -29.35 -5.51 -13.62
CA PRO A 141 -29.88 -6.01 -12.35
C PRO A 141 -30.45 -7.43 -12.46
N PRO A 142 -30.12 -8.35 -11.52
CA PRO A 142 -29.28 -8.16 -10.33
C PRO A 142 -27.77 -8.36 -10.57
N HIS A 143 -27.31 -8.47 -11.82
CA HIS A 143 -25.94 -8.86 -12.17
C HIS A 143 -25.06 -7.65 -12.44
N LEU A 144 -23.87 -7.63 -11.82
CA LEU A 144 -22.79 -6.72 -12.21
C LEU A 144 -21.66 -7.52 -12.84
N ARG A 145 -21.31 -7.15 -14.08
CA ARG A 145 -20.14 -7.66 -14.77
C ARG A 145 -19.07 -6.58 -14.85
N VAL A 146 -17.90 -6.85 -14.28
CA VAL A 146 -16.73 -5.98 -14.38
C VAL A 146 -15.68 -6.66 -15.25
N ARG A 147 -15.25 -5.97 -16.30
CA ARG A 147 -14.11 -6.36 -17.14
C ARG A 147 -12.94 -5.43 -16.86
N LEU A 148 -11.77 -6.02 -16.72
CA LEU A 148 -10.51 -5.34 -16.46
C LEU A 148 -9.52 -5.68 -17.56
N SER A 149 -8.91 -4.66 -18.15
CA SER A 149 -7.73 -4.80 -19.03
C SER A 149 -6.49 -4.27 -18.31
N GLY A 150 -5.36 -4.97 -18.45
CA GLY A 150 -4.08 -4.56 -17.86
C GLY A 150 -3.97 -4.74 -16.34
N ALA A 151 -4.88 -5.49 -15.70
CA ALA A 151 -4.85 -5.73 -14.27
C ALA A 151 -3.57 -6.48 -13.83
N PRO A 152 -2.79 -5.95 -12.87
CA PRO A 152 -1.68 -6.69 -12.31
C PRO A 152 -2.18 -7.90 -11.51
N ARG A 153 -1.32 -8.92 -11.39
CA ARG A 153 -1.64 -10.12 -10.60
C ARG A 153 -1.98 -9.75 -9.16
N GLY A 154 -3.01 -10.39 -8.60
CA GLY A 154 -3.43 -10.17 -7.22
C GLY A 154 -4.18 -8.85 -7.00
N LEU A 155 -4.60 -8.15 -8.06
CA LEU A 155 -5.52 -7.03 -7.93
C LEU A 155 -6.84 -7.49 -7.30
N VAL A 156 -7.30 -6.74 -6.31
CA VAL A 156 -8.59 -6.92 -5.64
C VAL A 156 -9.43 -5.69 -5.91
N LEU A 157 -10.70 -5.91 -6.25
CA LEU A 157 -11.68 -4.83 -6.39
C LEU A 157 -12.58 -4.75 -5.17
N SER A 158 -12.88 -3.52 -4.77
CA SER A 158 -14.01 -3.21 -3.91
C SER A 158 -15.04 -2.47 -4.75
N VAL A 159 -16.29 -2.92 -4.70
CA VAL A 159 -17.39 -2.37 -5.51
C VAL A 159 -18.46 -1.82 -4.58
N SER A 160 -18.78 -0.54 -4.78
CA SER A 160 -19.94 0.12 -4.17
C SER A 160 -20.93 0.44 -5.28
N LEU A 161 -22.20 0.05 -5.09
CA LEU A 161 -23.28 0.37 -6.02
C LEU A 161 -24.12 1.51 -5.45
N PRO A 162 -24.63 2.43 -6.30
CA PRO A 162 -25.60 3.42 -5.87
C PRO A 162 -26.90 2.69 -5.52
N GLY A 163 -27.23 2.60 -4.23
CA GLY A 163 -28.59 2.32 -3.78
C GLY A 163 -29.45 3.53 -4.12
N GLY A 164 -30.58 3.32 -4.79
CA GLY A 164 -31.50 4.41 -5.07
C GLY A 164 -31.94 5.11 -3.77
N LYS A 165 -31.80 6.45 -3.75
CA LYS A 165 -32.04 7.39 -2.64
C LYS A 165 -31.19 7.13 -1.39
N ASP A 166 -30.07 7.84 -1.32
CA ASP A 166 -29.24 8.11 -0.13
C ASP A 166 -28.64 6.90 0.61
N GLU A 167 -28.75 5.70 0.07
CA GLU A 167 -28.06 4.52 0.60
C GLU A 167 -26.79 4.24 -0.21
N PHE A 168 -25.65 4.74 0.29
CA PHE A 168 -24.35 4.17 -0.04
C PHE A 168 -24.35 2.74 0.47
N LEU A 169 -24.50 1.77 -0.43
CA LEU A 169 -24.28 0.37 -0.05
C LEU A 169 -22.83 0.25 0.43
N PRO A 170 -22.58 -0.32 1.63
CA PRO A 170 -21.23 -0.54 2.10
C PRO A 170 -20.49 -1.34 1.03
N ALA A 171 -19.28 -0.90 0.71
CA ALA A 171 -18.33 -1.67 -0.08
C ALA A 171 -18.43 -3.14 0.31
N LEU A 172 -18.98 -3.99 -0.56
CA LEU A 172 -19.15 -5.40 -0.23
C LEU A 172 -17.74 -5.91 0.10
N PRO A 173 -17.47 -6.43 1.31
CA PRO A 173 -16.14 -6.91 1.69
C PRO A 173 -15.78 -8.24 1.01
N GLY A 174 -16.34 -8.49 -0.18
CA GLY A 174 -15.88 -9.55 -1.07
C GLY A 174 -14.60 -9.10 -1.73
N ARG A 175 -13.47 -9.71 -1.36
CA ARG A 175 -12.27 -9.64 -2.18
C ARG A 175 -12.53 -10.47 -3.44
N TYR A 176 -12.98 -9.83 -4.51
CA TYR A 176 -13.18 -10.53 -5.78
C TYR A 176 -11.83 -10.69 -6.48
N GLU A 177 -11.30 -11.91 -6.46
CA GLU A 177 -10.12 -12.24 -7.25
C GLU A 177 -10.44 -12.13 -8.74
N VAL A 178 -9.65 -11.34 -9.45
CA VAL A 178 -9.76 -11.18 -10.89
C VAL A 178 -9.24 -12.44 -11.58
N LYS A 179 -10.14 -13.29 -12.08
CA LYS A 179 -9.78 -14.46 -12.91
C LYS A 179 -9.95 -14.12 -14.39
N GLY A 180 -8.85 -14.07 -15.13
CA GLY A 180 -8.88 -13.81 -16.58
C GLY A 180 -9.45 -12.43 -16.96
N GLY A 181 -9.31 -11.43 -16.08
CA GLY A 181 -9.78 -10.05 -16.36
C GLY A 181 -11.28 -9.85 -16.28
N THR A 182 -12.06 -10.84 -15.83
CA THR A 182 -13.52 -10.68 -15.60
C THR A 182 -13.86 -11.02 -14.16
N VAL A 183 -14.74 -10.21 -13.58
CA VAL A 183 -15.38 -10.44 -12.28
C VAL A 183 -16.89 -10.40 -12.49
N ASP A 184 -17.54 -11.54 -12.36
CA ASP A 184 -19.00 -11.66 -12.34
C ASP A 184 -19.46 -11.73 -10.88
N ILE A 185 -20.39 -10.84 -10.50
CA ILE A 185 -20.96 -10.79 -9.15
C ILE A 185 -22.44 -11.18 -9.26
N GLU A 186 -22.75 -12.41 -8.85
CA GLU A 186 -24.10 -12.99 -8.80
C GLU A 186 -24.69 -12.89 -7.38
N GLU A 187 -26.01 -12.68 -7.30
CA GLU A 187 -26.79 -12.65 -6.06
C GLU A 187 -26.42 -11.51 -5.09
N MET A 188 -26.68 -10.26 -5.49
CA MET A 188 -26.65 -9.12 -4.58
C MET A 188 -27.96 -9.04 -3.80
N LYS A 189 -28.11 -9.88 -2.76
CA LYS A 189 -29.27 -9.78 -1.85
C LYS A 189 -29.22 -8.43 -1.14
N TYR A 190 -30.27 -7.63 -1.35
CA TYR A 190 -30.63 -6.51 -0.50
C TYR A 190 -30.72 -7.06 0.94
N VAL A 191 -29.77 -6.68 1.80
CA VAL A 191 -29.87 -6.85 3.25
C VAL A 191 -30.08 -5.47 3.83
#